data_AF-A0AAV0XHT5-F1
#
_entry.id   AF-A0AAV0XHT5-F1
#
_cell.length_a   1.000
_cell.length_b   1.000
_cell.length_c   1.000
_cell.angle_alpha   90.00
_cell.angle_beta   90.00
_cell.angle_gamma   90.00
#
_symmetry.space_group_name_H-M   'P 1'
#
loop_
_entity.id
_entity.type
_entity.pdbx_description
1 polymer ?
#
loop_
_entity_poly.entity_id
_entity_poly.type
_entity_poly.pdbx_seq_one_letter_code
_entity_poly.pdbx_strand_id
1 'polypeptide(L)'
;MCGQYTGLQPRIKNINPKAKYIPCSGHSLNLIGTYAAESCLYATHFFDLLQKLFNFFSCSTNRWSILEENIGKGKVVKNLSDTRCNETEWTMLFFFSQ
;
A
#
# COMPACT_ATOMS: atom_id res chain seq x y z
N MET A 1 -0.68 -13.10 -7.58
CA MET A 1 0.18 -14.09 -6.90
C MET A 1 0.95 -14.93 -7.91
N CYS A 2 2.27 -14.96 -7.79
CA CYS A 2 3.20 -15.62 -8.71
C CYS A 2 3.54 -17.05 -8.24
N GLY A 3 2.53 -17.88 -8.02
CA GLY A 3 2.75 -19.27 -7.57
C GLY A 3 3.30 -20.18 -8.68
N GLN A 4 4.31 -20.98 -8.36
CA GLN A 4 4.90 -21.98 -9.27
C GLN A 4 3.90 -23.08 -9.68
N TYR A 5 2.98 -23.44 -8.78
CA TYR A 5 2.07 -24.58 -8.97
C TYR A 5 0.66 -24.17 -9.43
N THR A 6 0.12 -23.07 -8.90
CA THR A 6 -1.27 -22.61 -9.19
C THR A 6 -1.34 -21.14 -9.63
N GLY A 7 -0.20 -20.47 -9.76
CA GLY A 7 -0.15 -19.05 -10.08
C GLY A 7 -0.22 -18.74 -11.57
N LEU A 8 0.06 -17.48 -11.89
CA LEU A 8 0.06 -16.97 -13.27
C LEU A 8 1.15 -17.62 -14.15
N GLN A 9 2.27 -17.98 -13.54
CA GLN A 9 3.44 -18.55 -14.19
C GLN A 9 3.18 -19.89 -14.91
N PRO A 10 2.58 -20.92 -14.27
CA PRO A 10 2.23 -22.17 -14.95
C PRO A 10 1.16 -21.99 -16.03
N ARG A 11 0.22 -21.04 -15.87
CA ARG A 11 -0.82 -20.75 -16.88
C ARG A 11 -0.23 -20.19 -18.18
N ILE A 12 0.72 -19.25 -18.07
CA ILE A 12 1.43 -18.70 -19.23
C ILE A 12 2.26 -19.78 -19.93
N LYS A 13 2.90 -20.66 -19.14
CA LYS A 13 3.71 -21.76 -19.67
C LYS A 13 2.87 -22.84 -20.37
N ASN A 14 1.63 -23.07 -19.93
CA ASN A 14 0.69 -23.98 -20.61
C ASN A 14 0.24 -23.46 -21.98
N ILE A 15 0.10 -22.14 -22.14
CA ILE A 15 -0.28 -21.51 -23.42
C ILE A 15 0.92 -21.43 -24.35
N ASN A 16 2.09 -21.06 -23.84
CA ASN A 16 3.33 -21.02 -24.61
C ASN A 16 4.52 -21.51 -23.77
N PRO A 17 5.03 -22.73 -24.02
CA PRO A 17 6.12 -23.29 -23.23
C PRO A 17 7.46 -22.56 -23.39
N LYS A 18 7.61 -21.70 -24.41
CA LYS A 18 8.81 -20.86 -24.62
C LYS A 18 8.72 -19.49 -23.93
N ALA A 19 7.55 -19.11 -23.40
CA ALA A 19 7.37 -17.82 -22.75
C ALA A 19 8.08 -17.80 -21.38
N LYS A 20 8.91 -16.78 -21.16
CA LYS A 20 9.53 -16.51 -19.86
C LYS A 20 8.64 -15.59 -19.05
N TYR A 21 8.29 -16.01 -17.85
CA TYR A 21 7.60 -15.16 -16.88
C TYR A 21 8.62 -14.41 -16.03
N ILE A 22 8.54 -13.08 -16.01
CA ILE A 22 9.40 -12.22 -15.20
C ILE A 22 8.50 -11.51 -14.18
N PRO A 23 8.67 -11.75 -12.87
CA PRO A 23 7.92 -11.02 -11.85
C PRO A 23 8.34 -9.55 -11.84
N CYS A 24 7.40 -8.66 -11.54
CA CYS A 24 7.71 -7.24 -11.36
C CYS A 24 8.41 -7.04 -10.00
N SER A 25 9.63 -6.50 -10.03
CA SER A 25 10.40 -6.21 -8.82
C SER A 25 9.67 -5.24 -7.90
N GLY A 26 9.07 -4.17 -8.43
CA GLY A 26 8.29 -3.21 -7.64
C GLY A 26 7.08 -3.85 -6.96
N HIS A 27 6.37 -4.75 -7.66
CA HIS A 27 5.26 -5.49 -7.05
C HIS A 27 5.73 -6.44 -5.93
N SER A 28 6.88 -7.08 -6.13
CA SER A 28 7.47 -8.00 -5.15
C SER A 28 7.96 -7.25 -3.91
N LEU A 29 8.57 -6.07 -4.09
CA LEU A 29 9.00 -5.20 -3.01
C LEU A 29 7.81 -4.62 -2.24
N ASN A 30 6.75 -4.21 -2.93
CA ASN A 30 5.52 -3.76 -2.27
C ASN A 30 4.95 -4.87 -1.38
N LEU A 31 4.94 -6.12 -1.86
CA LEU A 31 4.46 -7.26 -1.09
C LEU A 31 5.29 -7.50 0.19
N ILE A 32 6.62 -7.42 0.08
CA ILE A 32 7.51 -7.57 1.24
C ILE A 32 7.32 -6.42 2.23
N GLY A 33 7.16 -5.20 1.73
CA GLY A 33 6.89 -4.01 2.54
C GLY A 33 5.57 -4.12 3.31
N THR A 34 4.49 -4.56 2.65
CA THR A 34 3.20 -4.78 3.32
C THR A 34 3.31 -5.86 4.39
N TYR A 35 3.95 -7.00 4.10
CA TYR A 35 4.16 -8.06 5.09
C TYR A 35 5.02 -7.61 6.27
N ALA A 36 6.05 -6.79 6.03
CA ALA A 36 6.87 -6.23 7.10
C ALA A 36 6.05 -5.29 8.00
N ALA A 37 5.20 -4.44 7.42
CA ALA A 37 4.31 -3.58 8.20
C ALA A 37 3.27 -4.37 9.01
N GLU A 38 2.69 -5.42 8.41
CA GLU A 38 1.73 -6.33 9.07
C GLU A 38 2.37 -7.19 10.16
N SER A 39 3.68 -7.48 10.06
CA SER A 39 4.40 -8.25 11.07
C SER A 39 4.48 -7.54 12.43
N CYS A 40 4.34 -6.21 12.44
CA CYS A 40 4.33 -5.41 13.65
C CYS A 40 2.88 -5.08 14.04
N LEU A 41 2.41 -5.73 15.11
CA LEU A 41 1.05 -5.54 15.63
C LEU A 41 0.78 -4.06 15.98
N TYR A 42 1.76 -3.38 16.58
CA TYR A 42 1.63 -1.97 16.95
C TYR A 42 1.48 -1.06 15.73
N ALA A 43 2.29 -1.30 14.68
CA ALA A 43 2.18 -0.57 13.43
C ALA A 43 0.83 -0.81 12.76
N THR A 44 0.36 -2.06 12.75
CA THR A 44 -0.93 -2.44 12.17
C THR A 44 -2.09 -1.74 12.87
N HIS A 45 -2.11 -1.73 14.21
CA HIS A 45 -3.13 -1.02 14.98
C HIS A 45 -3.11 0.50 14.75
N PHE A 46 -1.93 1.10 14.64
CA PHE A 46 -1.78 2.52 14.35
C PHE A 46 -2.36 2.88 12.97
N PHE A 47 -1.98 2.14 11.93
CA PHE A 47 -2.49 2.38 10.57
C PHE A 47 -3.98 2.08 10.43
N ASP A 48 -4.50 1.04 11.11
CA ASP A 48 -5.94 0.75 11.15
C ASP A 48 -6.75 1.87 11.81
N LEU A 49 -6.23 2.46 12.90
CA LEU A 49 -6.85 3.62 13.54
C LEU A 49 -6.88 4.84 12.61
N LEU A 50 -5.77 5.13 11.92
CA LEU A 50 -5.71 6.22 10.93
C LEU A 50 -6.69 6.00 9.78
N GLN A 51 -6.80 4.76 9.29
CA GLN A 51 -7.73 4.42 8.21
C GLN A 51 -9.19 4.60 8.64
N LYS A 52 -9.54 4.18 9.86
CA LYS A 52 -10.87 4.40 10.45
C LYS A 52 -11.18 5.89 10.60
N LEU A 53 -10.20 6.67 11.06
CA LEU A 53 -10.33 8.12 11.19
C LEU A 53 -10.57 8.77 9.82
N PHE A 54 -9.76 8.42 8.82
CA PHE A 54 -9.92 8.90 7.45
C PHE A 54 -11.30 8.57 6.89
N ASN A 55 -11.76 7.33 7.04
CA ASN A 55 -13.09 6.91 6.57
C ASN A 55 -14.20 7.73 7.25
N PHE A 56 -14.10 7.96 8.57
CA PHE A 56 -15.08 8.75 9.31
C PHE A 56 -15.19 10.20 8.79
N PHE A 57 -14.04 10.86 8.55
CA PHE A 57 -14.02 12.22 8.02
C PHE A 57 -14.41 12.27 6.54
N SER A 58 -14.01 11.28 5.74
CA SER A 58 -14.33 11.18 4.32
C SER A 58 -15.82 10.97 4.04
N CYS A 59 -16.60 10.47 5.02
CA CYS A 59 -18.05 10.31 4.88
C CYS A 59 -18.82 11.64 4.85
N SER A 60 -18.22 12.78 5.21
CA SER A 60 -18.91 14.07 5.20
C SER A 60 -17.96 15.22 4.86
N THR A 61 -18.30 15.97 3.81
CA THR A 61 -17.59 17.19 3.41
C THR A 61 -17.51 18.24 4.53
N ASN A 62 -18.51 18.33 5.41
CA ASN A 62 -18.48 19.23 6.56
C ASN A 62 -17.46 18.78 7.62
N ARG A 63 -17.32 17.48 7.85
CA ARG A 63 -16.30 16.96 8.79
C ARG A 63 -14.90 17.11 8.18
N TRP A 64 -14.80 16.89 6.88
CA TRP A 64 -13.58 17.09 6.11
C TRP A 64 -13.08 18.54 6.14
N SER A 65 -13.95 19.53 6.00
CA SER A 65 -13.55 20.95 6.08
C SER A 65 -13.03 21.33 7.47
N ILE A 66 -13.62 20.78 8.54
CA ILE A 66 -13.14 20.97 9.92
C ILE A 66 -11.75 20.35 10.09
N LEU A 67 -11.52 19.16 9.51
CA LEU A 67 -10.23 18.49 9.55
C LEU A 67 -9.14 19.32 8.85
N GLU A 68 -9.44 19.86 7.67
CA GLU A 68 -8.52 20.71 6.90
C GLU A 68 -8.19 22.02 7.62
N GLU A 69 -9.15 22.60 8.33
CA GLU A 69 -8.96 23.80 9.14
C GLU A 69 -8.02 23.54 10.33
N ASN A 70 -8.17 22.41 11.02
CA ASN A 70 -7.36 22.06 12.19
C ASN A 70 -5.93 21.59 11.84
N ILE A 71 -5.75 20.89 10.73
CA ILE A 71 -4.45 20.29 10.33
C ILE A 71 -3.61 21.25 9.46
N GLY A 72 -4.27 22.24 8.83
CA GLY A 72 -3.64 23.16 7.90
C GLY A 72 -3.65 22.63 6.46
N LYS A 73 -3.94 23.52 5.51
CA LYS A 73 -4.01 23.19 4.07
C LYS A 73 -2.71 22.53 3.60
N GLY A 74 -2.81 21.30 3.09
CA GLY A 74 -1.70 20.58 2.47
C GLY A 74 -1.19 19.34 3.23
N LYS A 75 -1.56 19.13 4.50
CA LYS A 75 -1.20 17.93 5.29
C LYS A 75 -2.36 16.94 5.39
N VAL A 76 -2.99 16.65 4.25
CA VAL A 76 -4.16 15.78 4.21
C VAL A 76 -3.75 14.31 4.37
N VAL A 77 -4.41 13.60 5.28
CA VAL A 77 -4.30 12.15 5.41
C VAL A 77 -4.86 11.52 4.13
N LYS A 78 -4.02 10.78 3.40
CA LYS A 78 -4.44 10.05 2.20
C LYS A 78 -4.94 8.65 2.60
N ASN A 79 -5.94 8.15 1.89
CA ASN A 79 -6.41 6.78 2.04
C ASN A 79 -5.26 5.79 1.74
N LEU A 80 -5.04 4.77 2.60
CA LEU A 80 -4.21 3.63 2.24
C LEU A 80 -4.94 2.86 1.13
N SER A 81 -4.43 2.98 -0.09
CA SER A 81 -4.94 2.22 -1.23
C SER A 81 -3.96 1.11 -1.55
N ASP A 82 -4.39 -0.14 -1.41
CA ASP A 82 -3.60 -1.35 -1.67
C ASP A 82 -3.05 -1.40 -3.10
N THR A 83 -3.68 -0.68 -4.03
CA THR A 83 -3.41 -0.72 -5.46
C THR A 83 -2.51 0.41 -5.95
N ARG A 84 -2.15 1.37 -5.09
CA ARG A 84 -1.36 2.54 -5.51
C ARG A 84 -0.15 2.74 -4.61
N CYS A 85 0.76 1.77 -4.67
CA CYS A 85 2.13 2.00 -4.24
C CYS A 85 2.81 2.92 -5.28
N ASN A 86 2.70 4.22 -5.05
CA ASN A 86 3.64 5.15 -5.63
C ASN A 86 4.93 5.00 -4.80
N GLU A 87 5.97 4.44 -5.41
CA GLU A 87 7.30 4.18 -4.83
C GLU A 87 8.05 5.45 -4.32
N THR A 88 7.42 6.62 -4.31
CA THR A 88 8.09 7.91 -4.09
C THR A 88 7.95 8.52 -2.69
N GLU A 89 7.03 8.07 -1.83
CA GLU A 89 6.83 8.68 -0.48
C GLU A 89 7.31 7.80 0.69
N TRP A 90 7.17 6.47 0.60
CA TRP A 90 7.52 5.57 1.72
C TRP A 90 9.02 5.32 1.86
N THR A 91 9.78 5.40 0.76
CA THR A 91 11.26 5.28 0.77
C THR A 91 11.92 6.49 1.44
N MET A 92 11.33 7.69 1.33
CA MET A 92 11.87 8.91 1.92
C MET A 92 11.78 8.90 3.46
N LEU A 93 10.74 8.31 4.05
CA LEU A 93 10.62 8.21 5.52
C LEU A 93 11.60 7.18 6.12
N PHE A 94 11.96 6.13 5.38
CA PHE A 94 12.97 5.18 5.84
C PHE A 94 14.41 5.66 5.64
N PHE A 95 14.67 6.50 4.62
CA PHE A 95 16.02 7.03 4.36
C PHE A 95 16.41 8.25 5.21
N PHE A 96 15.46 8.94 5.86
CA PHE A 96 15.77 10.11 6.70
C PHE A 96 16.02 9.79 8.19
N SER A 97 15.98 8.51 8.58
CA SER A 97 16.23 8.05 9.95
C SER A 97 17.54 7.26 10.09
N GLN A 98 18.49 7.44 9.17
CA GLN A 98 19.85 6.91 9.30
C GLN A 98 20.88 8.02 9.09
#